data_AF-A0A7C5Y7F0-F1
#
_entry.id   AF-A0A7C5Y7F0-F1
#
_cell.length_a   1.000
_cell.length_b   1.000
_cell.length_c   1.000
_cell.angle_alpha   90.00
_cell.angle_beta   90.00
_cell.angle_gamma   90.00
#
_symmetry.space_group_name_H-M   'P 1'
#
loop_
_entity.id
_entity.type
_entity.pdbx_description
1 polymer ?
#
loop_
_entity_poly.entity_id
_entity_poly.type
_entity_poly.pdbx_seq_one_letter_code
_entity_poly.pdbx_strand_id
1 'polypeptide(L)' 'MRKKLPNVVGGRFAKVISKVYLDRNTYLALVRILKEYYVLLISPGKTEVIKKLDTIDEGEIEQTEDFKNILHKYVGGKK' A
#
# COMPACT_ATOMS: atom_id res chain seq x y z
N MET A 1 24.44 4.01 -25.21
CA MET A 1 23.25 3.14 -25.08
C MET A 1 22.86 3.02 -23.61
N ARG A 2 21.74 3.62 -23.18
CA ARG A 2 21.18 3.39 -21.83
C ARG A 2 20.53 2.00 -21.83
N LYS A 3 21.15 1.02 -21.17
CA LYS A 3 20.55 -0.31 -20.94
C LYS A 3 19.26 -0.11 -20.12
N LYS A 4 18.11 -0.16 -20.78
CA LYS A 4 16.81 -0.33 -20.10
C LYS A 4 16.85 -1.70 -19.43
N LEU A 5 16.86 -1.72 -18.10
CA LEU A 5 16.72 -2.95 -17.34
C LEU A 5 15.36 -3.58 -17.69
N PRO A 6 15.29 -4.89 -17.94
CA PRO A 6 14.04 -5.55 -18.28
C PRO A 6 13.06 -5.42 -17.10
N ASN A 7 11.85 -4.95 -17.38
CA ASN A 7 10.75 -4.74 -16.42
C ASN A 7 10.23 -6.05 -15.75
N VAL A 8 10.93 -7.18 -15.89
CA VAL A 8 10.34 -8.52 -15.68
C VAL A 8 11.28 -9.48 -14.93
N VAL A 9 12.05 -9.00 -13.95
CA VAL A 9 12.83 -9.90 -13.07
C VAL A 9 12.11 -10.21 -11.74
N GLY A 10 10.94 -9.60 -11.47
CA GLY A 10 10.19 -9.80 -10.21
C GLY A 10 8.75 -10.33 -10.33
N GLY A 11 8.23 -10.47 -11.55
CA GLY A 11 6.77 -10.53 -11.80
C GLY A 11 6.01 -11.76 -11.27
N ARG A 12 6.68 -12.83 -10.82
CA ARG A 12 5.99 -14.02 -10.27
C ARG A 12 6.00 -14.10 -8.75
N PHE A 13 6.93 -13.41 -8.09
CA PHE A 13 7.16 -13.59 -6.65
C PHE A 13 6.85 -12.34 -5.83
N ALA A 14 6.92 -11.15 -6.42
CA ALA A 14 6.62 -9.90 -5.72
C ALA A 14 5.78 -8.97 -6.59
N LYS A 15 4.68 -8.46 -6.04
CA LYS A 15 3.80 -7.49 -6.69
C LYS A 15 3.52 -6.34 -5.74
N VAL A 16 3.80 -5.12 -6.18
CA VAL A 16 3.34 -3.92 -5.45
C VAL A 16 1.85 -3.73 -5.74
N ILE A 17 1.06 -3.63 -4.67
CA ILE A 17 -0.40 -3.48 -4.72
C ILE A 17 -0.78 -2.02 -4.63
N SER A 18 -0.23 -1.30 -3.65
CA SER A 18 -0.50 0.12 -3.45
C SER A 18 0.72 0.83 -2.89
N LYS A 19 0.74 2.15 -3.08
CA LYS A 19 1.76 3.05 -2.52
C LYS A 19 1.06 4.26 -1.92
N VAL A 20 1.49 4.67 -0.74
CA VAL A 20 1.06 5.90 -0.07
C VAL A 20 2.31 6.72 0.22
N TYR A 21 2.42 7.87 -0.42
CA TYR A 21 3.58 8.76 -0.26
C TYR A 21 3.44 9.57 1.02
N LEU A 22 4.46 9.50 1.88
CA LEU A 22 4.59 10.35 3.06
C LEU A 22 5.27 11.67 2.69
N ASP A 23 6.25 11.59 1.78
CA ASP A 23 6.91 12.73 1.17
C ASP A 23 7.34 12.41 -0.29
N ARG A 24 8.18 13.26 -0.91
CA ARG A 24 8.63 13.08 -2.30
C ARG A 24 9.44 11.79 -2.55
N ASN A 25 10.15 11.30 -1.52
CA ASN A 25 11.08 10.19 -1.61
C ASN A 25 10.77 9.05 -0.62
N THR A 26 9.83 9.25 0.29
CA THR A 26 9.42 8.30 1.32
C THR A 26 7.98 7.87 1.10
N TYR A 27 7.74 6.55 1.08
CA TYR A 27 6.41 6.00 0.91
C TYR A 27 6.24 4.66 1.62
N LEU A 28 5.01 4.37 1.99
CA LEU A 28 4.58 3.04 2.40
C LEU A 28 4.13 2.27 1.16
N ALA A 29 4.59 1.04 1.01
CA ALA A 29 4.20 0.14 -0.07
C ALA A 29 3.53 -1.11 0.49
N LEU A 30 2.31 -1.39 0.05
CA LEU A 30 1.71 -2.70 0.22
C LEU A 30 2.24 -3.61 -0.88
N VAL A 31 2.95 -4.66 -0.51
CA VAL A 31 3.57 -5.60 -1.43
C VAL A 31 3.12 -7.00 -1.09
N ARG A 32 2.67 -7.74 -2.11
CA ARG A 32 2.48 -9.18 -2.01
C ARG A 32 3.76 -9.88 -2.43
N ILE A 33 4.35 -10.64 -1.53
CA ILE A 33 5.51 -11.50 -1.79
C ILE A 33 5.04 -12.94 -1.59
N LEU A 34 5.11 -13.77 -2.64
CA LEU A 34 4.50 -15.10 -2.69
C LEU A 34 2.97 -15.04 -2.43
N LYS A 35 2.54 -15.53 -1.27
CA LYS A 35 1.13 -15.52 -0.80
C LYS A 35 0.95 -14.64 0.45
N GLU A 36 1.98 -13.88 0.80
CA GLU A 36 2.00 -13.09 2.02
C GLU A 36 2.04 -11.60 1.67
N TYR A 37 1.42 -10.80 2.52
CA TYR A 37 1.29 -9.37 2.31
C TYR A 37 2.13 -8.62 3.33
N TYR A 38 2.84 -7.60 2.86
CA TYR A 38 3.79 -6.83 3.64
C TYR A 38 3.56 -5.35 3.43
N VAL A 39 3.69 -4.58 4.51
CA VAL A 39 3.82 -3.13 4.46
C VAL A 39 5.30 -2.79 4.61
N LEU A 40 5.87 -2.19 3.57
CA LEU A 40 7.25 -1.73 3.54
C LEU A 40 7.29 -0.20 3.66
N LEU A 41 8.19 0.32 4.49
CA LEU A 41 8.60 1.72 4.44
C LEU A 41 9.80 1.81 3.51
N ILE A 42 9.65 2.58 2.44
CA ILE A 42 10.72 2.83 1.48
C ILE A 42 11.15 4.29 1.64
N SER A 43 12.44 4.49 1.90
CA SER A 43 13.10 5.78 2.04
C SER A 43 14.41 5.78 1.23
N PRO A 44 15.04 6.95 0.99
CA PRO A 44 16.35 7.00 0.38
C PRO A 44 17.38 6.15 1.15
N GLY A 45 17.93 5.13 0.49
CA GLY A 45 18.98 4.28 1.06
C GLY A 45 18.53 3.28 2.13
N LYS A 46 17.26 3.27 2.53
CA LYS A 46 16.72 2.30 3.50
C LYS A 46 15.37 1.76 3.04
N THR A 47 15.16 0.47 3.23
CA THR A 47 13.83 -0.14 3.13
C THR A 47 13.64 -1.03 4.35
N GLU A 48 12.48 -0.93 4.97
CA GLU A 48 12.16 -1.64 6.21
C GLU A 48 10.79 -2.30 6.11
N VAL A 49 10.71 -3.54 6.59
CA VAL A 49 9.42 -4.24 6.76
C VAL A 49 8.78 -3.69 8.02
N ILE A 50 7.72 -2.90 7.87
CA ILE A 50 7.00 -2.33 9.01
C ILE A 50 6.08 -3.38 9.62
N LYS A 51 5.40 -4.15 8.76
CA LYS A 51 4.44 -5.15 9.21
C LYS A 51 4.27 -6.26 8.17
N LYS A 52 4.24 -7.50 8.64
CA LYS A 52 3.68 -8.64 7.92
C LYS A 52 2.19 -8.71 8.25
N LEU A 53 1.35 -8.85 7.24
CA LEU A 53 -0.09 -9.01 7.40
C LEU A 53 -0.36 -10.51 7.45
N ASP A 54 -0.61 -11.02 8.67
CA ASP A 54 -1.06 -12.39 8.88
C ASP A 54 -2.48 -12.48 8.35
N THR A 55 -2.67 -13.20 7.24
CA THR A 55 -3.97 -13.39 6.56
C THR A 55 -4.73 -12.08 6.39
N ILE A 56 -4.51 -11.41 5.24
CA ILE A 56 -5.63 -10.66 4.68
C ILE A 56 -6.64 -11.74 4.32
N ASP A 57 -7.63 -12.00 5.17
CA ASP A 57 -8.85 -12.63 4.70
C ASP A 57 -9.32 -11.74 3.55
N GLU A 58 -9.16 -12.24 2.33
CA GLU A 58 -9.43 -11.51 1.08
C GLU A 58 -10.89 -11.01 1.00
N GLY A 59 -11.72 -11.24 2.04
CA GLY A 59 -13.11 -10.85 2.19
C GLY A 59 -13.43 -9.66 3.12
N GLU A 60 -12.50 -9.11 3.91
CA GLU A 60 -12.81 -7.99 4.83
C GLU A 60 -11.97 -6.74 4.55
N ILE A 61 -11.98 -6.27 3.30
CA ILE A 61 -12.00 -4.81 3.11
C ILE A 61 -13.48 -4.45 3.19
N GLU A 62 -14.02 -4.44 4.42
CA GLU A 62 -15.30 -3.76 4.64
C GLU A 62 -15.16 -2.37 4.03
N GLN A 63 -16.10 -2.02 3.15
CA GLN A 63 -16.23 -0.65 2.66
C GLN A 63 -16.49 0.23 3.87
N THR A 64 -15.41 0.69 4.49
CA THR A 64 -15.44 1.64 5.58
C THR A 64 -16.18 2.84 5.02
N GLU A 65 -17.27 3.23 5.68
CA GLU A 65 -18.16 4.31 5.24
C GLU A 65 -17.34 5.43 4.61
N ASP A 66 -17.71 5.85 3.38
CA ASP A 66 -17.02 6.92 2.65
C ASP A 66 -16.73 8.07 3.63
N PHE A 67 -15.46 8.46 3.76
CA PHE A 67 -14.99 9.40 4.76
C PHE A 67 -15.82 10.68 4.81
N LYS A 68 -16.41 11.06 3.66
CA LYS A 68 -17.40 12.14 3.56
C LYS A 68 -18.60 11.93 4.48
N ASN A 69 -19.22 10.75 4.49
CA ASN A 69 -20.39 10.44 5.30
C ASN A 69 -20.07 10.49 6.80
N ILE A 70 -18.88 10.02 7.19
CA ILE A 70 -18.39 10.14 8.56
C ILE A 70 -18.24 11.62 8.92
N LEU A 71 -17.56 12.40 8.08
CA LEU A 71 -17.35 13.82 8.31
C LEU A 71 -18.69 14.57 8.42
N HIS A 72 -19.64 14.36 7.51
CA HIS A 72 -20.96 15.00 7.56
C HIS A 72 -21.73 14.71 8.85
N LYS A 73 -21.62 13.50 9.41
CA LYS A 73 -22.20 13.15 10.72
C LYS A 73 -21.58 13.96 11.86
N TYR A 74 -20.25 14.17 11.85
CA TYR A 74 -19.54 14.85 12.95
C TYR A 74 -19.55 16.38 12.84
N VAL A 75 -19.52 16.96 11.64
CA VAL A 75 -19.53 18.42 11.45
C VAL A 75 -20.96 18.98 11.39
N GLY A 76 -21.99 18.16 11.65
CA GLY A 76 -23.38 18.60 11.76
C GLY A 76 -23.95 19.19 10.47
N GLY A 77 -23.48 18.71 9.32
CA GLY A 77 -23.93 19.18 8.01
C GLY A 77 -25.40 18.84 7.81
N LYS A 78 -26.30 19.77 8.16
CA LYS A 78 -27.69 19.73 7.72
C LYS A 78 -27.70 19.74 6.19
N LYS A 79 -28.57 18.88 5.63
CA LYS A 79 -28.90 18.74 4.20
C LYS A 79 -28.93 20.08 3.45
#